data_AF-A0A5K1GD82-F1
#
_entry.id   AF-A0A5K1GD82-F1
#
_cell.length_a   1.000
_cell.length_b   1.000
_cell.length_c   1.000
_cell.angle_alpha   90.00
_cell.angle_beta   90.00
_cell.angle_gamma   90.00
#
_symmetry.space_group_name_H-M   'P 1'
#
loop_
_entity.id
_entity.type
_entity.pdbx_description
1 polymer ?
#
loop_
_entity_poly.entity_id
_entity_poly.type
_entity_poly.pdbx_seq_one_letter_code
_entity_poly.pdbx_strand_id
1 'polypeptide(L)' 'WDLQAAEQLPQSPRVFYAAVYNMTNQISYTVLRRHGREITSHMRRA' A
#
# COMPACT_ATOMS: atom_id res chain seq x y z
N TRP A 1 -5.99 -3.78 -1.03
CA TRP A 1 -4.61 -4.26 -1.13
C TRP A 1 -4.61 -5.72 -1.46
N ASP A 2 -4.57 -6.01 -2.75
CA ASP A 2 -4.43 -7.36 -3.25
C ASP A 2 -3.52 -7.26 -4.47
N LEU A 3 -2.25 -7.62 -4.28
CA LEU A 3 -1.25 -7.59 -5.34
C LEU A 3 -1.57 -8.65 -6.40
N GLN A 4 -2.16 -9.78 -6.02
CA GLN A 4 -2.51 -10.85 -6.96
C GLN A 4 -3.66 -10.42 -7.87
N ALA A 5 -4.65 -9.69 -7.35
CA ALA A 5 -5.67 -9.07 -8.19
C ALA A 5 -5.06 -8.00 -9.12
N ALA A 6 -4.07 -7.24 -8.66
CA ALA A 6 -3.39 -6.22 -9.46
C ALA A 6 -2.55 -6.81 -10.61
N GLU A 7 -2.07 -8.04 -10.48
CA GLU A 7 -1.35 -8.75 -11.56
C GLU A 7 -2.23 -9.00 -12.80
N GLN A 8 -3.56 -8.91 -12.67
CA GLN A 8 -4.47 -9.04 -13.82
C GLN A 8 -4.61 -7.73 -14.61
N LEU A 9 -4.12 -6.61 -14.09
CA LEU A 9 -4.20 -5.30 -14.75
C LEU A 9 -3.21 -5.20 -15.92
N PRO A 10 -3.50 -4.36 -16.94
CA PRO A 10 -2.53 -3.94 -17.95
C PRO A 10 -1.28 -3.30 -17.31
N GLN A 11 -0.16 -3.27 -18.04
CA GLN A 11 1.14 -2.89 -17.48
C GLN A 11 1.16 -1.55 -16.75
N SER A 12 0.67 -0.48 -17.39
CA SER A 12 0.68 0.87 -16.80
C SER A 12 -0.06 0.96 -15.45
N PRO A 13 -1.36 0.57 -15.35
CA PRO A 13 -2.07 0.58 -14.08
C PRO A 13 -1.53 -0.42 -13.05
N ARG A 14 -0.94 -1.55 -13.48
CA ARG A 14 -0.27 -2.49 -12.56
C ARG A 14 0.93 -1.83 -11.86
N VAL A 15 1.77 -1.12 -12.62
CA VAL A 15 2.94 -0.42 -12.08
C VAL A 15 2.48 0.68 -11.12
N PHE A 16 1.46 1.45 -11.48
CA PHE A 16 0.90 2.47 -10.60
C PHE A 16 0.36 1.85 -9.30
N TYR A 17 -0.42 0.77 -9.39
CA TYR A 17 -0.94 0.07 -8.22
C TYR A 17 0.17 -0.41 -7.29
N ALA A 18 1.22 -1.04 -7.83
CA ALA A 18 2.35 -1.53 -7.05
C ALA A 18 3.13 -0.40 -6.37
N ALA A 19 3.30 0.75 -7.05
CA ALA A 19 3.95 1.91 -6.46
C ALA A 19 3.17 2.45 -5.25
N VAL A 20 1.85 2.61 -5.40
CA VAL A 20 0.97 3.07 -4.32
C VAL A 20 0.96 2.05 -3.17
N TYR A 21 0.92 0.74 -3.48
CA TYR A 21 1.07 -0.37 -2.52
C TYR A 21 2.29 -0.27 -1.65
N ASN A 22 3.45 -0.18 -2.29
CA ASN A 22 4.70 -0.16 -1.57
C ASN A 22 4.82 1.12 -0.72
N MET A 23 4.41 2.27 -1.28
CA MET A 23 4.46 3.55 -0.56
C MET A 23 3.57 3.55 0.69
N THR A 24 2.31 3.11 0.59
CA THR A 24 1.41 3.09 1.75
C THR A 24 1.89 2.14 2.84
N ASN A 25 2.41 0.96 2.47
CA ASN A 25 2.94 0.03 3.44
C ASN A 25 4.23 0.54 4.09
N GLN A 26 5.10 1.23 3.34
CA GLN A 26 6.31 1.83 3.88
C GLN A 26 5.98 2.94 4.89
N ILE A 27 5.01 3.81 4.59
CA ILE A 27 4.53 4.84 5.52
C ILE A 27 3.93 4.20 6.77
N SER A 28 3.02 3.23 6.58
CA SER A 28 2.37 2.54 7.70
C SER A 28 3.37 1.84 8.61
N TYR A 29 4.36 1.16 8.02
CA TYR A 29 5.43 0.50 8.76
C TYR A 29 6.29 1.49 9.53
N THR A 30 6.62 2.63 8.92
CA THR A 30 7.39 3.70 9.58
C THR A 30 6.66 4.23 10.82
N VAL A 31 5.34 4.46 10.70
CA VAL A 31 4.52 4.92 11.82
C VAL A 31 4.41 3.85 12.90
N LEU A 32 4.19 2.59 12.53
CA LEU A 32 4.15 1.48 13.47
C LEU A 32 5.48 1.35 14.24
N ARG A 33 6.62 1.42 13.55
CA ARG A 33 7.96 1.30 14.17
C ARG A 33 8.29 2.46 15.10
N ARG A 34 7.88 3.69 14.77
CA ARG A 34 8.23 4.89 15.55
C ARG A 34 7.26 5.16 16.69
N HIS A 35 5.99 4.82 16.51
CA HIS A 35 4.92 5.27 17.40
C HIS A 35 4.07 4.12 17.96
N GLY A 36 4.30 2.87 17.55
CA GLY A 36 3.49 1.72 17.96
C GLY A 36 2.04 1.78 17.46
N ARG A 37 1.75 2.61 16.46
CA ARG A 37 0.39 2.82 15.92
C ARG A 37 0.19 2.10 14.60
N GLU A 38 -0.86 1.29 14.53
CA GLU A 38 -1.37 0.68 13.30
C GLU A 38 -2.23 1.73 12.57
N ILE A 39 -1.87 2.09 11.34
CA ILE A 39 -2.59 3.11 10.54
C ILE A 39 -2.95 2.63 9.13
N THR A 40 -2.60 1.41 8.76
CA THR A 40 -2.81 0.85 7.42
C THR A 40 -4.29 0.81 7.05
N SER A 41 -5.18 0.56 8.02
CA SER A 41 -6.63 0.62 7.82
C SER A 41 -7.14 2.03 7.45
N HIS A 42 -6.58 3.07 8.07
CA HIS A 42 -6.91 4.47 7.75
C HIS A 42 -6.37 4.87 6.38
N MET A 43 -5.12 4.51 6.08
CA MET A 43 -4.49 4.81 4.79
C MET A 43 -5.17 4.11 3.61
N ARG A 44 -5.79 2.94 3.83
CA ARG A 44 -6.58 2.20 2.83
C ARG A 44 -7.87 2.91 2.41
N ARG A 45 -8.39 3.76 3.29
CA ARG A 45 -9.74 4.32 3.18
C ARG A 45 -9.75 5.74 2.64
N ALA A 46 -8.62 6.44 2.74
CA ALA A 46 -8.38 7.74 2.14
C ALA A 46 -8.26 7.63 0.61
#